data_AF-A0A0B0Q3K6-F1
#
_entry.id   AF-A0A0B0Q3K6-F1
#
_cell.length_a   1.000
_cell.length_b   1.000
_cell.length_c   1.000
_cell.angle_alpha   90.00
_cell.angle_beta   90.00
_cell.angle_gamma   90.00
#
_symmetry.space_group_name_H-M   'P 1'
#
loop_
_entity.id
_entity.type
_entity.pdbx_description
1 polymer ?
#
loop_
_entity_poly.entity_id
_entity_poly.type
_entity_poly.pdbx_seq_one_letter_code
_entity_poly.pdbx_strand_id
1 'polypeptide(L)'
;MTLTPEIIALLTLDVIFLGLGTLALVLSLRIAYRWDYAASTPLQYRLTKQSTLVAVIIKYIFVLKLPLFLFFIYTCDKLSAVITGAMCASGVVNSVGFGLDLTLFKLFNLYGFGFWLLLHTEDASHVRLAYTRLKLILFALLCVPLFAEIVLEIGFFTRLDVSKIVSCCGTLFSAASSSASLSLLFNVDARVWVGIFYLFYTVSLIALWLKSTAGVIVSNTLFLIFALISLIVFFSTYVYELPTHRCPFCLLQKEYYYVGYGLYIMLFTGTFCAVGGGLLASITHTIPYRYWRLSGFFNTAYVVSISAYPLAYYLKNGVWL
;
A
#
# COMPACT_ATOMS: atom_id res chain seq x y z
N MET A 1 8.79 27.52 -3.66
CA MET A 1 7.80 26.53 -4.15
C MET A 1 7.92 26.43 -5.66
N THR A 2 8.44 25.32 -6.17
CA THR A 2 8.36 24.99 -7.60
C THR A 2 6.97 24.42 -7.85
N LEU A 3 5.99 25.27 -8.20
CA LEU A 3 4.64 24.84 -8.54
C LEU A 3 4.64 24.23 -9.95
N THR A 4 5.10 22.98 -10.05
CA THR A 4 4.99 22.22 -11.30
C THR A 4 3.54 21.78 -11.53
N PRO A 5 3.11 21.60 -12.79
CA PRO A 5 1.75 21.16 -13.10
C PRO A 5 1.33 19.88 -12.35
N GLU A 6 2.28 18.96 -12.14
CA GLU A 6 2.05 17.71 -11.42
C GLU A 6 1.72 17.93 -9.94
N ILE A 7 2.45 18.83 -9.27
CA ILE A 7 2.20 19.18 -7.87
C ILE A 7 0.85 19.87 -7.74
N ILE A 8 0.51 20.78 -8.67
CA ILE A 8 -0.81 21.44 -8.68
C ILE A 8 -1.92 20.41 -8.84
N ALA A 9 -1.76 19.42 -9.73
CA ALA A 9 -2.73 18.36 -9.93
C ALA A 9 -2.93 17.48 -8.67
N LEU A 10 -1.84 17.10 -7.99
CA LEU A 10 -1.92 16.34 -6.72
C LEU A 10 -2.66 17.14 -5.64
N LEU A 11 -2.22 18.38 -5.40
CA LEU A 11 -2.79 19.23 -4.34
C LEU A 11 -4.26 19.59 -4.61
N THR A 12 -4.65 19.83 -5.86
CA THR A 12 -6.04 20.10 -6.21
C THR A 12 -6.95 18.89 -5.97
N LEU A 13 -6.49 17.68 -6.32
CA LEU A 13 -7.22 16.44 -6.04
C LEU A 13 -7.32 16.17 -4.54
N ASP A 14 -6.27 16.46 -3.77
CA ASP A 14 -6.30 16.34 -2.31
C ASP A 14 -7.32 17.28 -1.66
N VAL A 15 -7.43 18.53 -2.12
CA VAL A 15 -8.46 19.47 -1.64
C VAL A 15 -9.86 18.95 -1.98
N ILE A 16 -10.06 18.40 -3.18
CA ILE A 16 -11.33 17.77 -3.57
C ILE A 16 -11.64 16.58 -2.66
N PHE A 17 -10.66 15.72 -2.36
CA PHE A 17 -10.83 14.58 -1.45
C PHE A 17 -11.10 15.01 -0.02
N LEU A 18 -10.52 16.11 0.44
CA LEU A 18 -10.83 16.67 1.76
C LEU A 18 -12.28 17.16 1.83
N GLY A 19 -12.77 17.86 0.81
CA GLY A 19 -14.17 18.29 0.72
C GLY A 19 -15.16 17.13 0.62
N LEU A 20 -14.92 16.19 -0.29
CA LEU A 20 -15.77 15.02 -0.47
C LEU A 20 -15.71 14.06 0.74
N GLY A 21 -14.52 13.87 1.32
CA GLY A 21 -14.29 13.03 2.48
C GLY A 21 -14.97 13.57 3.73
N THR A 22 -14.91 14.88 3.97
CA THR A 22 -15.61 15.52 5.11
C THR A 22 -17.13 15.42 4.97
N LEU A 23 -17.67 15.66 3.77
CA LEU A 23 -19.09 15.45 3.47
C LEU A 23 -19.50 13.99 3.74
N ALA A 24 -18.74 13.03 3.20
CA ALA A 24 -19.00 11.62 3.40
C ALA A 24 -18.90 11.21 4.88
N LEU A 25 -17.97 11.79 5.65
CA LEU A 25 -17.77 11.51 7.07
C LEU A 25 -18.99 11.93 7.89
N VAL A 26 -19.46 13.17 7.71
CA VAL A 26 -20.63 13.70 8.43
C VAL A 26 -21.87 12.86 8.14
N LEU A 27 -22.10 12.52 6.86
CA LEU A 27 -23.22 11.67 6.47
C LEU A 27 -23.06 10.24 7.01
N SER A 28 -21.86 9.68 6.99
CA SER A 28 -21.58 8.33 7.50
C SER A 28 -21.87 8.21 8.99
N LEU A 29 -21.42 9.18 9.80
CA LEU A 29 -21.69 9.20 11.24
C LEU A 29 -23.19 9.37 11.53
N ARG A 30 -23.87 10.26 10.79
CA ARG A 30 -25.31 10.48 10.92
C ARG A 30 -26.10 9.21 10.60
N ILE A 31 -25.76 8.52 9.51
CA ILE A 31 -26.42 7.28 9.11
C ILE A 31 -26.10 6.19 10.14
N ALA A 32 -24.84 5.98 10.50
CA ALA A 32 -24.42 4.92 11.42
C ALA A 32 -25.08 5.03 12.82
N TYR A 33 -25.39 6.25 13.28
CA TYR A 33 -26.08 6.47 14.55
C TYR A 33 -27.60 6.16 14.49
N ARG A 34 -28.25 6.45 13.35
CA ARG A 34 -29.71 6.34 13.20
C ARG A 34 -30.17 5.14 12.35
N TRP A 35 -29.25 4.28 11.95
CA TRP A 35 -29.54 3.15 11.06
C TRP A 35 -30.34 2.07 11.78
N ASP A 36 -31.54 1.79 11.26
CA ASP A 36 -32.36 0.66 11.65
C ASP A 36 -32.98 0.05 10.39
N TYR A 37 -32.56 -1.17 10.06
CA TYR A 37 -33.03 -1.88 8.87
C TYR A 37 -34.48 -2.36 9.02
N ALA A 38 -34.94 -2.68 10.24
CA ALA A 38 -36.28 -3.22 10.46
C ALA A 38 -37.36 -2.13 10.38
N ALA A 39 -36.98 -0.87 10.61
CA ALA A 39 -37.91 0.25 10.62
C ALA A 39 -38.29 0.73 9.21
N SER A 40 -39.56 0.54 8.83
CA SER A 40 -40.11 1.04 7.56
C SER A 40 -40.59 2.50 7.67
N THR A 41 -39.71 3.41 8.09
CA THR A 41 -40.04 4.83 8.28
C THR A 41 -39.52 5.71 7.13
N PRO A 42 -40.14 6.88 6.86
CA PRO A 42 -39.64 7.82 5.83
C PRO A 42 -38.21 8.29 6.12
N LEU A 43 -37.80 8.29 7.39
CA LEU A 43 -36.44 8.59 7.80
C LEU A 43 -35.45 7.53 7.29
N GLN A 44 -35.74 6.23 7.44
CA GLN A 44 -34.86 5.15 6.96
C GLN A 44 -34.77 5.14 5.44
N TYR A 45 -35.87 5.43 4.73
CA TYR A 45 -35.84 5.57 3.27
C TYR A 45 -34.89 6.70 2.83
N ARG A 46 -34.90 7.84 3.54
CA ARG A 46 -33.95 8.94 3.28
C ARG A 46 -32.51 8.56 3.62
N LEU A 47 -32.27 7.87 4.73
CA LEU A 47 -30.93 7.41 5.11
C LEU A 47 -30.37 6.40 4.10
N THR A 48 -31.22 5.54 3.54
CA THR A 48 -30.82 4.57 2.50
C THR A 48 -30.34 5.29 1.24
N LYS A 49 -31.10 6.29 0.75
CA LYS A 49 -30.67 7.13 -0.39
C LYS A 49 -29.35 7.85 -0.12
N GLN A 50 -29.19 8.40 1.09
CA GLN A 50 -27.94 9.06 1.50
C GLN A 50 -26.77 8.07 1.59
N SER A 51 -27.01 6.83 2.04
CA SER A 51 -25.98 5.77 2.08
C SER A 51 -25.46 5.43 0.69
N THR A 52 -26.33 5.39 -0.32
CA THR A 52 -25.92 5.20 -1.71
C THR A 52 -25.03 6.35 -2.21
N LEU A 53 -25.40 7.60 -1.92
CA LEU A 53 -24.58 8.77 -2.27
C LEU A 53 -23.19 8.69 -1.60
N VAL A 54 -23.16 8.41 -0.30
CA VAL A 54 -21.91 8.24 0.47
C VAL A 54 -21.06 7.13 -0.16
N ALA A 55 -21.65 5.98 -0.50
CA ALA A 55 -20.91 4.89 -1.11
C ALA A 55 -20.30 5.25 -2.47
N VAL A 56 -20.99 6.06 -3.28
CA VAL A 56 -20.46 6.56 -4.56
C VAL A 56 -19.27 7.50 -4.31
N ILE A 57 -19.39 8.43 -3.35
CA ILE A 57 -18.29 9.34 -3.00
C ILE A 57 -17.05 8.56 -2.55
N ILE A 58 -17.22 7.58 -1.65
CA ILE A 58 -16.09 6.78 -1.13
C ILE A 58 -15.44 5.96 -2.25
N LYS A 59 -16.24 5.33 -3.12
CA LYS A 59 -15.73 4.62 -4.30
C LYS A 59 -14.90 5.54 -5.20
N TYR A 60 -15.39 6.75 -5.47
CA TYR A 60 -14.69 7.72 -6.31
C TYR A 60 -13.34 8.12 -5.71
N ILE A 61 -13.28 8.44 -4.42
CA ILE A 61 -12.02 8.75 -3.72
C ILE A 61 -11.04 7.58 -3.86
N PHE A 62 -11.48 6.34 -3.62
CA PHE A 62 -10.60 5.18 -3.69
C PHE A 62 -10.10 4.88 -5.11
N VAL A 63 -10.99 4.89 -6.10
CA VAL A 63 -10.65 4.62 -7.51
C VAL A 63 -9.60 5.62 -8.02
N LEU A 64 -9.64 6.87 -7.55
CA LEU A 64 -8.63 7.86 -7.88
C LEU A 64 -7.36 7.77 -7.02
N LYS A 65 -7.44 7.35 -5.74
CA LYS A 65 -6.25 7.23 -4.88
C LYS A 65 -5.20 6.27 -5.42
N LEU A 66 -5.58 5.18 -6.07
CA LEU A 66 -4.63 4.22 -6.65
C LEU A 66 -3.77 4.85 -7.76
N PRO A 67 -4.33 5.45 -8.83
CA PRO A 67 -3.52 6.16 -9.82
C PRO A 67 -2.83 7.40 -9.25
N LEU A 68 -3.42 8.10 -8.27
CA LEU A 68 -2.72 9.20 -7.58
C LEU A 68 -1.46 8.74 -6.86
N PHE A 69 -1.45 7.55 -6.25
CA PHE A 69 -0.26 7.01 -5.61
C PHE A 69 0.87 6.78 -6.62
N LEU A 70 0.55 6.21 -7.79
CA LEU A 70 1.53 6.04 -8.87
C LEU A 70 1.98 7.40 -9.43
N PHE A 71 1.06 8.35 -9.56
CA PHE A 71 1.34 9.70 -10.03
C PHE A 71 2.22 10.49 -9.05
N PHE A 72 2.04 10.28 -7.74
CA PHE A 72 2.91 10.80 -6.69
C PHE A 72 4.34 10.27 -6.84
N ILE A 73 4.52 8.96 -7.00
CA ILE A 73 5.84 8.36 -7.22
C ILE A 73 6.49 8.92 -8.49
N TYR A 74 5.73 9.01 -9.59
CA TYR A 74 6.19 9.60 -10.84
C TYR A 74 6.63 11.07 -10.66
N THR A 75 5.85 11.84 -9.90
CA THR A 75 6.18 13.25 -9.61
C THR A 75 7.46 13.36 -8.79
N CYS A 76 7.64 12.50 -7.78
CA CYS A 76 8.88 12.43 -7.01
C CYS A 76 10.07 12.01 -7.89
N ASP A 77 9.90 11.08 -8.81
CA ASP A 77 10.98 10.66 -9.71
C ASP A 77 11.36 11.79 -10.67
N LYS A 78 10.38 12.51 -11.24
CA LYS A 78 10.63 13.68 -12.08
C LYS A 78 11.34 14.81 -11.32
N LEU A 79 10.98 15.03 -10.06
CA LEU A 79 11.63 16.03 -9.20
C LEU A 79 13.07 15.64 -8.84
N SER A 80 13.44 14.35 -8.92
CA SER A 80 14.80 13.91 -8.61
C SER A 80 15.85 14.53 -9.54
N ALA A 81 15.48 14.81 -10.79
CA ALA A 81 16.35 15.50 -11.75
C ALA A 81 16.63 16.97 -11.39
N VAL A 82 15.81 17.57 -10.52
CA VAL A 82 15.91 18.99 -10.13
C VAL A 82 16.57 19.15 -8.75
N ILE A 83 16.38 18.19 -7.85
CA ILE A 83 16.90 18.25 -6.49
C ILE A 83 18.32 17.69 -6.43
N THR A 84 19.27 18.50 -5.96
CA THR A 84 20.67 18.08 -5.86
C THR A 84 20.85 16.88 -4.93
N GLY A 85 21.51 15.83 -5.42
CA GLY A 85 21.76 14.57 -4.70
C GLY A 85 20.62 13.54 -4.75
N ALA A 86 19.45 13.89 -5.28
CA ALA A 86 18.36 12.94 -5.48
C ALA A 86 18.59 12.12 -6.76
N MET A 87 18.96 10.84 -6.61
CA MET A 87 19.17 9.92 -7.77
C MET A 87 17.88 9.22 -8.24
N CYS A 88 16.85 9.22 -7.40
CA CYS A 88 15.53 8.63 -7.69
C CYS A 88 14.47 9.25 -6.78
N ALA A 89 13.21 8.85 -6.94
CA ALA A 89 12.09 9.24 -6.07
C ALA A 89 12.39 9.12 -4.56
N SER A 90 13.19 8.12 -4.13
CA SER A 90 13.57 7.97 -2.72
C SER A 90 14.32 9.18 -2.15
N GLY A 91 15.18 9.80 -2.96
CA GLY A 91 15.91 11.00 -2.54
C GLY A 91 14.96 12.17 -2.33
N VAL A 92 13.98 12.34 -3.23
CA VAL A 92 12.97 13.40 -3.12
C VAL A 92 12.06 13.17 -1.92
N VAL A 93 11.57 11.96 -1.71
CA VAL A 93 10.76 11.59 -0.55
C VAL A 93 11.54 11.84 0.75
N ASN A 94 12.82 11.50 0.81
CA ASN A 94 13.63 11.69 2.00
C ASN A 94 14.17 13.14 2.20
N SER A 95 13.89 14.06 1.27
CA SER A 95 14.27 15.48 1.44
C SER A 95 13.58 16.12 2.65
N VAL A 96 12.40 15.60 3.01
CA VAL A 96 11.56 16.02 4.13
C VAL A 96 11.51 14.87 5.16
N GLY A 97 11.67 15.20 6.44
CA GLY A 97 11.83 14.20 7.51
C GLY A 97 10.68 13.19 7.68
N PHE A 98 9.46 13.54 7.24
CA PHE A 98 8.28 12.67 7.31
C PHE A 98 7.86 12.11 5.93
N GLY A 99 8.70 12.23 4.89
CA GLY A 99 8.31 11.78 3.56
C GLY A 99 8.13 10.26 3.45
N LEU A 100 8.97 9.47 4.14
CA LEU A 100 8.77 8.02 4.22
C LEU A 100 7.44 7.69 4.93
N ASP A 101 7.12 8.40 6.02
CA ASP A 101 5.85 8.23 6.72
C ASP A 101 4.65 8.52 5.80
N LEU A 102 4.74 9.57 4.97
CA LEU A 102 3.73 9.87 3.95
C LEU A 102 3.51 8.69 2.97
N THR A 103 4.60 8.06 2.50
CA THR A 103 4.47 6.90 1.61
C THR A 103 3.83 5.69 2.30
N LEU A 104 4.08 5.50 3.60
CA LEU A 104 3.44 4.46 4.40
C LEU A 104 1.96 4.76 4.62
N PHE A 105 1.58 6.00 4.92
CA PHE A 105 0.17 6.42 5.03
C PHE A 105 -0.59 6.21 3.73
N LYS A 106 0.02 6.55 2.58
CA LYS A 106 -0.53 6.28 1.25
C LYS A 106 -0.85 4.79 1.06
N LEU A 107 0.11 3.92 1.38
CA LEU A 107 -0.07 2.47 1.27
C LEU A 107 -1.15 1.94 2.24
N PHE A 108 -1.13 2.41 3.50
CA PHE A 108 -2.13 2.03 4.50
C PHE A 108 -3.54 2.41 4.07
N ASN A 109 -3.73 3.63 3.55
CA ASN A 109 -5.03 4.09 3.04
C ASN A 109 -5.50 3.24 1.86
N LEU A 110 -4.62 2.86 0.93
CA LEU A 110 -4.99 1.95 -0.17
C LEU A 110 -5.51 0.60 0.34
N TYR A 111 -4.85 0.01 1.34
CA TYR A 111 -5.33 -1.24 1.96
C TYR A 111 -6.66 -1.04 2.69
N GLY A 112 -6.78 0.02 3.48
CA GLY A 112 -7.98 0.31 4.26
C GLY A 112 -9.21 0.56 3.37
N PHE A 113 -9.10 1.44 2.39
CA PHE A 113 -10.19 1.72 1.44
C PHE A 113 -10.46 0.54 0.50
N GLY A 114 -9.44 -0.24 0.14
CA GLY A 114 -9.62 -1.49 -0.57
C GLY A 114 -10.49 -2.46 0.24
N PHE A 115 -10.22 -2.62 1.53
CA PHE A 115 -11.03 -3.47 2.40
C PHE A 115 -12.46 -2.93 2.57
N TRP A 116 -12.63 -1.60 2.67
CA TRP A 116 -13.95 -0.98 2.67
C TRP A 116 -14.74 -1.34 1.40
N LEU A 117 -14.09 -1.35 0.24
CA LEU A 117 -14.72 -1.71 -1.03
C LEU A 117 -15.17 -3.17 -1.04
N LEU A 118 -14.35 -4.09 -0.53
CA LEU A 118 -14.71 -5.51 -0.37
C LEU A 118 -15.97 -5.65 0.51
N LEU A 119 -15.97 -5.00 1.67
CA LEU A 119 -17.12 -5.03 2.59
C LEU A 119 -18.37 -4.43 1.93
N HIS A 120 -18.21 -3.35 1.16
CA HIS A 120 -19.31 -2.74 0.43
C HIS A 120 -19.89 -3.66 -0.65
N THR A 121 -19.05 -4.38 -1.40
CA THR A 121 -19.54 -5.33 -2.43
C THR A 121 -20.31 -6.49 -1.81
N GLU A 122 -19.88 -6.97 -0.65
CA GLU A 122 -20.56 -8.05 0.06
C GLU A 122 -21.88 -7.57 0.67
N ASP A 123 -21.88 -6.38 1.30
CA ASP A 123 -23.11 -5.76 1.82
C ASP A 123 -24.15 -5.53 0.74
N ALA A 124 -23.73 -5.12 -0.46
CA ALA A 124 -24.62 -4.93 -1.61
C ALA A 124 -25.20 -6.24 -2.15
N SER A 125 -24.59 -7.39 -1.86
CA SER A 125 -25.11 -8.70 -2.25
C SER A 125 -26.25 -9.19 -1.35
N HIS A 126 -26.36 -8.63 -0.14
CA HIS A 126 -27.40 -8.99 0.82
C HIS A 126 -28.59 -8.02 0.76
N VAL A 127 -29.80 -8.56 0.56
CA VAL A 127 -31.07 -7.81 0.59
C VAL A 127 -31.25 -7.01 1.90
N ARG A 128 -30.66 -7.51 2.99
CA ARG A 128 -30.78 -6.91 4.32
C ARG A 128 -29.77 -5.82 4.66
N LEU A 129 -28.80 -5.53 3.77
CA LEU A 129 -27.78 -4.49 4.01
C LEU A 129 -27.16 -4.58 5.42
N ALA A 130 -26.89 -5.82 5.86
CA ALA A 130 -26.57 -6.15 7.25
C ALA A 130 -25.31 -5.46 7.77
N TYR A 131 -24.39 -5.10 6.86
CA TYR A 131 -23.10 -4.50 7.17
C TYR A 131 -23.06 -2.99 6.91
N THR A 132 -24.20 -2.35 6.61
CA THR A 132 -24.24 -0.90 6.32
C THR A 132 -23.75 -0.06 7.50
N ARG A 133 -24.06 -0.44 8.75
CA ARG A 133 -23.53 0.29 9.92
C ARG A 133 -22.03 0.09 10.06
N LEU A 134 -21.54 -1.14 9.90
CA LEU A 134 -20.13 -1.48 10.02
C LEU A 134 -19.28 -0.77 8.97
N LYS A 135 -19.68 -0.78 7.69
CA LYS A 135 -18.92 -0.13 6.61
C LYS A 135 -18.82 1.39 6.81
N LEU A 136 -19.85 2.03 7.37
CA LEU A 136 -19.84 3.47 7.61
C LEU A 136 -18.99 3.87 8.82
N ILE A 137 -19.00 3.05 9.88
CA ILE A 137 -18.07 3.22 11.01
C ILE A 137 -16.63 3.00 10.56
N LEU A 138 -16.39 1.96 9.76
CA LEU A 138 -15.09 1.68 9.17
C LEU A 138 -14.60 2.86 8.32
N PHE A 139 -15.46 3.45 7.48
CA PHE A 139 -15.10 4.65 6.74
C PHE A 139 -14.77 5.83 7.65
N ALA A 140 -15.56 6.05 8.71
CA ALA A 140 -15.30 7.12 9.66
C ALA A 140 -13.92 6.96 10.36
N LEU A 141 -13.52 5.73 10.66
CA LEU A 141 -12.19 5.41 11.16
C LEU A 141 -11.10 5.67 10.11
N LEU A 142 -11.31 5.24 8.86
CA LEU A 142 -10.38 5.42 7.74
C LEU A 142 -10.25 6.88 7.26
N CYS A 143 -11.20 7.76 7.60
CA CYS A 143 -11.07 9.20 7.33
C CYS A 143 -9.90 9.84 8.09
N VAL A 144 -9.56 9.35 9.28
CA VAL A 144 -8.45 9.90 10.09
C VAL A 144 -7.12 9.77 9.35
N PRO A 145 -6.67 8.56 8.93
CA PRO A 145 -5.45 8.42 8.15
C PRO A 145 -5.55 9.04 6.75
N LEU A 146 -6.75 9.14 6.15
CA LEU A 146 -6.94 9.87 4.89
C LEU A 146 -6.60 11.36 5.02
N PHE A 147 -7.13 12.03 6.05
CA PHE A 147 -6.83 13.44 6.30
C PHE A 147 -5.40 13.65 6.75
N ALA A 148 -4.84 12.74 7.55
CA ALA A 148 -3.43 12.77 7.91
C ALA A 148 -2.54 12.69 6.65
N GLU A 149 -2.84 11.79 5.72
CA GLU A 149 -2.11 11.68 4.45
C GLU A 149 -2.17 12.99 3.65
N ILE A 150 -3.35 13.59 3.49
CA ILE A 150 -3.53 14.85 2.75
C ILE A 150 -2.75 15.99 3.40
N VAL A 151 -2.81 16.13 4.73
CA VAL A 151 -2.07 17.16 5.47
C VAL A 151 -0.57 16.95 5.34
N LEU A 152 -0.09 15.70 5.43
CA LEU A 152 1.31 15.36 5.22
C LEU A 152 1.75 15.64 3.78
N GLU A 153 0.92 15.39 2.77
CA GLU A 153 1.23 15.66 1.36
C GLU A 153 1.35 17.16 1.08
N ILE A 154 0.40 17.96 1.56
CA ILE A 154 0.49 19.43 1.50
C ILE A 154 1.75 19.91 2.23
N GLY A 155 2.02 19.36 3.43
CA GLY A 155 3.23 19.65 4.20
C GLY A 155 4.53 19.26 3.48
N PHE A 156 4.51 18.16 2.74
CA PHE A 156 5.64 17.65 1.98
C PHE A 156 6.02 18.62 0.86
N PHE A 157 5.07 19.01 0.02
CA PHE A 157 5.34 19.92 -1.10
C PHE A 157 5.61 21.37 -0.68
N THR A 158 5.07 21.83 0.46
CA THR A 158 5.34 23.18 0.98
C THR A 158 6.73 23.31 1.61
N ARG A 159 7.26 22.23 2.22
CA ARG A 159 8.60 22.19 2.82
C ARG A 159 9.69 21.70 1.88
N LEU A 160 9.35 21.35 0.65
CA LEU A 160 10.30 20.86 -0.34
C LEU A 160 11.28 21.97 -0.72
N ASP A 161 12.54 21.78 -0.36
CA ASP A 161 13.63 22.71 -0.64
C ASP A 161 14.57 22.10 -1.69
N VAL A 162 14.60 22.72 -2.87
CA VAL A 162 15.40 22.28 -4.02
C VAL A 162 16.89 22.58 -3.81
N SER A 163 17.21 23.55 -2.96
CA SER A 163 18.59 23.98 -2.69
C SER A 163 19.31 23.12 -1.66
N LYS A 164 18.56 22.33 -0.89
CA LYS A 164 19.11 21.42 0.12
C LYS A 164 19.68 20.17 -0.56
N ILE A 165 20.95 19.89 -0.29
CA ILE A 165 21.60 18.65 -0.72
C ILE A 165 20.98 17.48 0.04
N VAL A 166 20.48 16.49 -0.70
CA VAL A 166 19.86 15.29 -0.13
C VAL A 166 20.81 14.10 -0.24
N SER A 167 20.70 13.18 0.72
CA SER A 167 21.42 11.90 0.68
C SER A 167 20.94 11.03 -0.48
N CYS A 168 21.88 10.43 -1.21
CA CYS A 168 21.55 9.49 -2.27
C CYS A 168 20.96 8.19 -1.69
N CYS A 169 20.19 7.46 -2.49
CA CYS A 169 19.57 6.21 -2.05
C CYS A 169 20.60 5.16 -1.57
N GLY A 170 21.85 5.21 -2.07
CA GLY A 170 22.93 4.33 -1.65
C GLY A 170 23.35 4.51 -0.19
N THR A 171 23.30 5.73 0.35
CA THR A 171 23.56 5.95 1.79
C THR A 171 22.32 5.69 2.64
N LEU A 172 21.13 5.95 2.10
CA LEU A 172 19.85 5.71 2.79
C LEU A 172 19.56 4.22 3.01
N PHE A 173 19.82 3.38 2.02
CA PHE A 173 19.62 1.93 2.12
C PHE A 173 20.94 1.20 2.42
N SER A 174 21.66 1.69 3.42
CA SER A 174 22.92 1.10 3.88
C SER A 174 22.99 1.07 5.40
N ALA A 175 23.95 0.33 5.95
CA ALA A 175 24.23 0.33 7.39
C ALA A 175 24.61 1.72 7.92
N ALA A 176 25.04 2.65 7.05
CA ALA A 176 25.37 4.03 7.38
C ALA A 176 24.15 4.98 7.39
N SER A 177 22.93 4.46 7.26
CA SER A 177 21.71 5.28 7.29
C SER A 177 21.55 5.99 8.64
N SER A 178 21.18 7.28 8.62
CA SER A 178 20.95 8.09 9.82
C SER A 178 19.71 7.65 10.62
N SER A 179 18.81 6.88 10.02
CA SER A 179 17.65 6.27 10.67
C SER A 179 18.03 4.95 11.35
N ALA A 180 17.92 4.90 12.68
CA ALA A 180 18.27 3.74 13.50
C ALA A 180 17.52 2.44 13.15
N SER A 181 16.28 2.56 12.65
CA SER A 181 15.47 1.40 12.23
C SER A 181 15.94 0.77 10.92
N LEU A 182 16.33 1.59 9.94
CA LEU A 182 16.86 1.13 8.64
C LEU A 182 18.29 0.57 8.80
N SER A 183 19.13 1.19 9.63
CA SER A 183 20.50 0.69 9.84
C SER A 183 20.51 -0.70 10.48
N LEU A 184 19.55 -1.01 11.37
CA LEU A 184 19.41 -2.33 11.98
C LEU A 184 19.08 -3.41 10.94
N LEU A 185 18.29 -3.10 9.91
CA LEU A 185 17.97 -4.06 8.85
C LEU A 185 19.22 -4.54 8.10
N PHE A 186 20.22 -3.67 7.97
CA PHE A 186 21.47 -3.96 7.23
C PHE A 186 22.59 -4.54 8.09
N ASN A 187 22.46 -4.55 9.41
CA ASN A 187 23.39 -5.23 10.31
C ASN A 187 23.13 -6.75 10.41
N VAL A 188 21.94 -7.19 10.03
CA VAL A 188 21.56 -8.61 10.00
C VAL A 188 21.93 -9.20 8.64
N ASP A 189 22.48 -10.42 8.64
CA ASP A 189 22.91 -11.09 7.41
C ASP A 189 21.72 -11.31 6.46
N ALA A 190 21.90 -10.99 5.16
CA ALA A 190 20.83 -10.98 4.18
C ALA A 190 20.14 -12.36 4.03
N ARG A 191 20.90 -13.44 4.27
CA ARG A 191 20.39 -14.82 4.26
C ARG A 191 19.32 -15.08 5.32
N VAL A 192 19.39 -14.40 6.47
CA VAL A 192 18.37 -14.51 7.52
C VAL A 192 17.05 -13.92 7.03
N TRP A 193 17.10 -12.75 6.40
CA TRP A 193 15.90 -12.11 5.83
C TRP A 193 15.25 -12.96 4.74
N VAL A 194 16.05 -13.57 3.87
CA VAL A 194 15.57 -14.51 2.84
C VAL A 194 14.96 -15.76 3.47
N GLY A 195 15.56 -16.30 4.52
CA GLY A 195 15.00 -17.44 5.27
C GLY A 195 13.63 -17.11 5.89
N ILE A 196 13.51 -15.95 6.54
CA ILE A 196 12.25 -15.47 7.12
C ILE A 196 11.20 -15.23 6.02
N PHE A 197 11.60 -14.67 4.88
CA PHE A 197 10.74 -14.47 3.72
C PHE A 197 10.11 -15.79 3.22
N TYR A 198 10.93 -16.82 2.97
CA TYR A 198 10.41 -18.12 2.54
C TYR A 198 9.60 -18.82 3.64
N LEU A 199 9.98 -18.66 4.92
CA LEU A 199 9.21 -19.17 6.04
C LEU A 199 7.78 -18.62 6.04
N PHE A 200 7.60 -17.29 5.99
CA PHE A 200 6.26 -16.71 6.01
C PHE A 200 5.46 -16.97 4.74
N TYR A 201 6.12 -17.14 3.59
CA TYR A 201 5.49 -17.65 2.38
C TYR A 201 4.94 -19.07 2.57
N THR A 202 5.75 -20.00 3.07
CA THR A 202 5.29 -21.39 3.29
C THR A 202 4.19 -21.48 4.35
N VAL A 203 4.32 -20.73 5.45
CA VAL A 203 3.27 -20.61 6.46
C VAL A 203 1.98 -20.04 5.87
N SER A 204 2.07 -19.07 4.95
CA SER A 204 0.91 -18.53 4.22
C SER A 204 0.21 -19.58 3.38
N LEU A 205 0.95 -20.41 2.64
CA LEU A 205 0.37 -21.52 1.87
C LEU A 205 -0.27 -22.58 2.77
N ILE A 206 0.38 -22.93 3.88
CA ILE A 206 -0.17 -23.86 4.87
C ILE A 206 -1.45 -23.30 5.49
N ALA A 207 -1.47 -22.02 5.85
CA ALA A 207 -2.66 -21.37 6.41
C ALA A 207 -3.83 -21.34 5.41
N LEU A 208 -3.56 -21.07 4.14
CA LEU A 208 -4.54 -21.15 3.06
C LEU A 208 -5.07 -22.59 2.86
N TRP A 209 -4.19 -23.59 2.98
CA TRP A 209 -4.56 -25.00 2.86
C TRP A 209 -5.40 -25.51 4.04
N LEU A 210 -5.00 -25.17 5.27
CA LEU A 210 -5.73 -25.44 6.51
C LEU A 210 -7.01 -24.61 6.66
N LYS A 211 -7.23 -23.63 5.76
CA LYS A 211 -8.37 -22.72 5.78
C LYS A 211 -8.52 -21.93 7.09
N SER A 212 -7.40 -21.66 7.77
CA SER A 212 -7.38 -20.90 9.02
C SER A 212 -7.44 -19.40 8.72
N THR A 213 -8.55 -18.74 9.06
CA THR A 213 -8.74 -17.30 8.82
C THR A 213 -7.68 -16.47 9.54
N ALA A 214 -7.45 -16.73 10.83
CA ALA A 214 -6.43 -16.05 11.63
C ALA A 214 -5.02 -16.32 11.08
N GLY A 215 -4.73 -17.57 10.70
CA GLY A 215 -3.47 -17.96 10.09
C GLY A 215 -3.19 -17.16 8.83
N VAL A 216 -4.17 -17.06 7.92
CA VAL A 216 -4.04 -16.34 6.64
C VAL A 216 -3.77 -14.85 6.86
N ILE A 217 -4.48 -14.21 7.80
CA ILE A 217 -4.29 -12.77 8.09
C ILE A 217 -2.88 -12.53 8.62
N VAL A 218 -2.47 -13.26 9.65
CA VAL A 218 -1.17 -13.06 10.32
C VAL A 218 -0.02 -13.40 9.36
N SER A 219 -0.09 -14.54 8.68
CA SER A 219 0.97 -14.98 7.78
C SER A 219 1.17 -14.03 6.61
N ASN A 220 0.09 -13.51 6.00
CA ASN A 220 0.19 -12.62 4.84
C ASN A 220 0.60 -11.20 5.23
N THR A 221 0.22 -10.74 6.42
CA THR A 221 0.66 -9.45 6.95
C THR A 221 2.17 -9.48 7.20
N LEU A 222 2.66 -10.55 7.84
CA LEU A 222 4.10 -10.74 8.08
C LEU A 222 4.85 -10.99 6.77
N PHE A 223 4.30 -11.80 5.86
CA PHE A 223 4.87 -12.02 4.53
C PHE A 223 5.03 -10.71 3.77
N LEU A 224 4.05 -9.80 3.79
CA LEU A 224 4.18 -8.49 3.16
C LEU A 224 5.38 -7.69 3.68
N ILE A 225 5.54 -7.64 5.02
CA ILE A 225 6.63 -6.91 5.66
C ILE A 225 7.98 -7.52 5.29
N PHE A 226 8.14 -8.84 5.44
CA PHE A 226 9.40 -9.52 5.15
C PHE A 226 9.71 -9.63 3.66
N ALA A 227 8.70 -9.63 2.79
CA ALA A 227 8.87 -9.52 1.34
C ALA A 227 9.47 -8.16 0.96
N LEU A 228 8.98 -7.06 1.52
CA LEU A 228 9.56 -5.73 1.29
C LEU A 228 10.99 -5.62 1.84
N ILE A 229 11.24 -6.14 3.04
CA ILE A 229 12.60 -6.13 3.62
C ILE A 229 13.57 -6.96 2.78
N SER A 230 13.20 -8.20 2.43
CA SER A 230 14.06 -9.06 1.60
C SER A 230 14.25 -8.51 0.18
N LEU A 231 13.22 -7.85 -0.38
CA LEU A 231 13.33 -7.12 -1.64
C LEU A 231 14.44 -6.06 -1.56
N ILE A 232 14.43 -5.23 -0.52
CA ILE A 232 15.40 -4.14 -0.33
C ILE A 232 16.81 -4.69 -0.04
N VAL A 233 16.94 -5.62 0.91
CA VAL A 233 18.24 -6.05 1.44
C VAL A 233 18.95 -7.06 0.53
N PHE A 234 18.20 -7.92 -0.16
CA PHE A 234 18.76 -9.03 -0.94
C PHE A 234 18.35 -8.99 -2.41
N PHE A 235 17.06 -9.07 -2.74
CA PHE A 235 16.69 -9.31 -4.14
C PHE A 235 17.00 -8.14 -5.06
N SER A 236 16.93 -6.89 -4.57
CA SER A 236 17.28 -5.71 -5.37
C SER A 236 18.73 -5.76 -5.87
N THR A 237 19.67 -6.27 -5.07
CA THR A 237 21.08 -6.35 -5.49
C THR A 237 21.27 -7.31 -6.67
N TYR A 238 20.46 -8.37 -6.75
CA TYR A 238 20.45 -9.31 -7.87
C TYR A 238 19.75 -8.74 -9.11
N VAL A 239 18.69 -7.95 -8.94
CA VAL A 239 18.05 -7.25 -10.07
C VAL A 239 19.01 -6.22 -10.68
N TYR A 240 19.80 -5.55 -9.84
CA TYR A 240 20.76 -4.54 -10.28
C TYR A 240 22.12 -5.09 -10.68
N GLU A 241 22.39 -6.37 -10.41
CA GLU A 241 23.71 -6.99 -10.51
C GLU A 241 24.80 -6.20 -9.74
N LEU A 242 24.42 -5.49 -8.67
CA LEU A 242 25.25 -4.55 -7.90
C LEU A 242 25.02 -4.72 -6.38
N PRO A 243 26.01 -5.20 -5.60
CA PRO A 243 25.84 -5.51 -4.16
C PRO A 243 25.48 -4.30 -3.28
N THR A 244 25.89 -3.11 -3.70
CA THR A 244 25.72 -1.86 -2.97
C THR A 244 24.43 -1.12 -3.33
N HIS A 245 23.76 -1.50 -4.42
CA HIS A 245 22.53 -0.85 -4.85
C HIS A 245 21.31 -1.59 -4.27
N ARG A 246 20.54 -0.92 -3.42
CA ARG A 246 19.45 -1.53 -2.61
C ARG A 246 18.14 -0.75 -2.63
N CYS A 247 18.02 0.24 -3.52
CA CYS A 247 16.89 1.16 -3.51
C CYS A 247 15.62 0.48 -4.06
N PRO A 248 14.49 0.44 -3.32
CA PRO A 248 13.24 -0.12 -3.81
C PRO A 248 12.56 0.73 -4.89
N PHE A 249 12.89 2.02 -4.97
CA PHE A 249 12.33 2.95 -5.96
C PHE A 249 13.03 2.89 -7.32
N CYS A 250 14.32 2.55 -7.36
CA CYS A 250 15.03 2.40 -8.63
C CYS A 250 14.49 1.23 -9.47
N LEU A 251 13.88 0.21 -8.85
CA LEU A 251 13.19 -0.90 -9.55
C LEU A 251 12.05 -0.40 -10.45
N LEU A 252 11.52 0.78 -10.18
CA LEU A 252 10.44 1.42 -10.95
C LEU A 252 10.96 2.24 -12.13
N GLN A 253 12.28 2.40 -12.27
CA GLN A 253 12.84 3.23 -13.32
C GLN A 253 13.02 2.44 -14.63
N LYS A 254 13.23 3.18 -15.73
CA LYS A 254 13.33 2.63 -17.09
C LYS A 254 14.56 1.73 -17.26
N GLU A 255 15.63 2.06 -16.55
CA GLU A 255 16.93 1.40 -16.58
C GLU A 255 16.82 -0.08 -16.19
N TYR A 256 15.82 -0.42 -15.37
CA TYR A 256 15.51 -1.78 -14.93
C TYR A 256 14.19 -2.29 -15.53
N TYR A 257 13.83 -1.81 -16.73
CA TYR A 257 12.67 -2.25 -17.51
C TYR A 257 11.34 -2.19 -16.78
N TYR A 258 11.19 -1.28 -15.80
CA TYR A 258 9.96 -1.13 -15.02
C TYR A 258 9.52 -2.41 -14.26
N VAL A 259 10.46 -3.34 -14.00
CA VAL A 259 10.19 -4.63 -13.35
C VAL A 259 9.50 -4.45 -11.99
N GLY A 260 9.87 -3.41 -11.24
CA GLY A 260 9.31 -3.13 -9.92
C GLY A 260 7.78 -3.04 -9.93
N TYR A 261 7.16 -2.47 -10.97
CA TYR A 261 5.70 -2.36 -11.03
C TYR A 261 5.04 -3.74 -11.02
N GLY A 262 5.57 -4.70 -11.80
CA GLY A 262 5.07 -6.07 -11.81
C GLY A 262 5.21 -6.74 -10.45
N LEU A 263 6.40 -6.63 -9.84
CA LEU A 263 6.68 -7.21 -8.52
C LEU A 263 5.76 -6.64 -7.43
N TYR A 264 5.60 -5.32 -7.36
CA TYR A 264 4.73 -4.68 -6.37
C TYR A 264 3.25 -5.01 -6.61
N ILE A 265 2.78 -5.05 -7.87
CA ILE A 265 1.40 -5.43 -8.17
C ILE A 265 1.12 -6.86 -7.71
N MET A 266 2.01 -7.81 -8.00
CA MET A 266 1.84 -9.20 -7.55
C MET A 266 1.85 -9.28 -6.02
N LEU A 267 2.83 -8.66 -5.36
CA LEU A 267 2.95 -8.68 -3.90
C LEU A 267 1.71 -8.08 -3.24
N PHE A 268 1.36 -6.83 -3.57
CA PHE A 268 0.27 -6.13 -2.91
C PHE A 268 -1.09 -6.74 -3.23
N THR A 269 -1.32 -7.20 -4.47
CA THR A 269 -2.60 -7.87 -4.81
C THR A 269 -2.72 -9.20 -4.07
N GLY A 270 -1.65 -9.98 -4.00
CA GLY A 270 -1.63 -11.27 -3.32
C GLY A 270 -1.89 -11.13 -1.81
N THR A 271 -1.17 -10.24 -1.15
CA THR A 271 -1.31 -10.02 0.31
C THR A 271 -2.63 -9.33 0.64
N PHE A 272 -3.10 -8.38 -0.18
CA PHE A 272 -4.42 -7.75 0.00
C PHE A 272 -5.56 -8.77 -0.12
N CYS A 273 -5.53 -9.66 -1.12
CA CYS A 273 -6.57 -10.67 -1.28
C CYS A 273 -6.63 -11.64 -0.09
N ALA A 274 -5.48 -12.01 0.51
CA ALA A 274 -5.45 -12.82 1.71
C ALA A 274 -5.97 -12.07 2.94
N VAL A 275 -5.39 -10.91 3.25
CA VAL A 275 -5.73 -10.14 4.46
C VAL A 275 -7.16 -9.62 4.38
N GLY A 276 -7.54 -8.98 3.26
CA GLY A 276 -8.89 -8.47 3.04
C GLY A 276 -9.93 -9.59 2.98
N GLY A 277 -9.63 -10.70 2.31
CA GLY A 277 -10.50 -11.88 2.29
C GLY A 277 -10.62 -12.55 3.66
N GLY A 278 -9.54 -12.61 4.43
CA GLY A 278 -9.54 -13.13 5.80
C GLY A 278 -10.34 -12.26 6.77
N LEU A 279 -10.17 -10.94 6.72
CA LEU A 279 -10.95 -9.99 7.51
C LEU A 279 -12.44 -10.07 7.17
N LEU A 280 -12.76 -10.19 5.87
CA LEU A 280 -14.13 -10.40 5.42
C LEU A 280 -14.70 -11.70 5.97
N ALA A 281 -13.93 -12.79 5.93
CA ALA A 281 -14.34 -14.09 6.47
C ALA A 281 -14.62 -14.03 7.98
N SER A 282 -13.86 -13.23 8.73
CA SER A 282 -14.09 -13.01 10.16
C SER A 282 -15.39 -12.26 10.45
N ILE A 283 -15.85 -11.41 9.53
CA ILE A 283 -17.09 -10.63 9.68
C ILE A 283 -18.31 -11.43 9.19
N THR A 284 -18.19 -12.12 8.07
CA THR A 284 -19.31 -12.85 7.44
C THR A 284 -19.43 -14.29 7.92
N HIS A 285 -18.42 -14.81 8.63
CA HIS A 285 -18.27 -16.23 8.98
C HIS A 285 -18.31 -17.18 7.77
N THR A 286 -18.05 -16.67 6.56
CA THR A 286 -18.00 -17.44 5.33
C THR A 286 -16.61 -17.36 4.72
N ILE A 287 -16.11 -18.47 4.17
CA ILE A 287 -14.77 -18.52 3.59
C ILE A 287 -14.83 -18.04 2.13
N PRO A 288 -14.20 -16.91 1.77
CA PRO A 288 -14.24 -16.43 0.40
C PRO A 288 -13.15 -17.10 -0.45
N TYR A 289 -13.46 -18.30 -0.92
CA TYR A 289 -12.54 -19.14 -1.71
C TYR A 289 -11.90 -18.42 -2.90
N ARG A 290 -12.61 -17.48 -3.55
CA ARG A 290 -12.09 -16.70 -4.69
C ARG A 290 -10.88 -15.87 -4.31
N TYR A 291 -10.94 -15.11 -3.22
CA TYR A 291 -9.85 -14.24 -2.80
C TYR A 291 -8.64 -15.03 -2.30
N TRP A 292 -8.87 -16.17 -1.63
CA TRP A 292 -7.79 -17.03 -1.15
C TRP A 292 -7.04 -17.73 -2.29
N ARG A 293 -7.75 -18.19 -3.33
CA ARG A 293 -7.10 -18.73 -4.54
C ARG A 293 -6.30 -17.66 -5.27
N LEU A 294 -6.87 -16.46 -5.41
CA LEU A 294 -6.20 -15.33 -6.06
C LEU A 294 -4.94 -14.91 -5.29
N SER A 295 -5.02 -14.90 -3.96
CA SER A 295 -3.88 -14.63 -3.08
C SER A 295 -2.77 -15.66 -3.25
N GLY A 296 -3.11 -16.95 -3.19
CA GLY A 296 -2.14 -18.03 -3.43
C GLY A 296 -1.44 -17.90 -4.79
N PHE A 297 -2.20 -17.62 -5.84
CA PHE A 297 -1.65 -17.41 -7.19
C PHE A 297 -0.70 -16.19 -7.25
N PHE A 298 -1.10 -15.03 -6.77
CA PHE A 298 -0.24 -13.84 -6.88
C PHE A 298 0.98 -13.90 -5.95
N ASN A 299 0.84 -14.44 -4.74
CA ASN A 299 1.98 -14.64 -3.84
C ASN A 299 2.98 -15.65 -4.42
N THR A 300 2.49 -16.77 -4.97
CA THR A 300 3.37 -17.75 -5.64
C THR A 300 4.05 -17.14 -6.86
N ALA A 301 3.31 -16.40 -7.68
CA ALA A 301 3.87 -15.69 -8.84
C ALA A 301 4.94 -14.68 -8.45
N TYR A 302 4.72 -13.90 -7.37
CA TYR A 302 5.72 -12.97 -6.83
C TYR A 302 6.99 -13.70 -6.38
N VAL A 303 6.84 -14.75 -5.57
CA VAL A 303 7.99 -15.52 -5.06
C VAL A 303 8.77 -16.15 -6.20
N VAL A 304 8.09 -16.78 -7.16
CA VAL A 304 8.77 -17.38 -8.33
C VAL A 304 9.51 -16.31 -9.15
N SER A 305 8.87 -15.17 -9.40
CA SER A 305 9.46 -14.08 -10.18
C SER A 305 10.69 -13.48 -9.51
N ILE A 306 10.64 -13.24 -8.20
CA ILE A 306 11.74 -12.61 -7.48
C ILE A 306 12.90 -13.59 -7.24
N SER A 307 12.60 -14.86 -6.97
CA SER A 307 13.61 -15.92 -6.81
C SER A 307 14.30 -16.30 -8.12
N ALA A 308 13.71 -15.97 -9.28
CA ALA A 308 14.33 -16.20 -10.58
C ALA A 308 15.58 -15.34 -10.79
N TYR A 309 15.66 -14.13 -10.21
CA TYR A 309 16.81 -13.22 -10.39
C TYR A 309 18.11 -13.79 -9.81
N PRO A 310 18.17 -14.21 -8.53
CA PRO A 310 19.37 -14.87 -8.01
C PRO A 310 19.75 -16.13 -8.77
N LEU A 311 18.76 -16.93 -9.18
CA LEU A 311 19.01 -18.18 -9.89
C LEU A 311 19.57 -17.93 -11.30
N ALA A 312 19.01 -16.96 -12.04
CA ALA A 312 19.52 -16.55 -13.35
C ALA A 312 20.95 -15.98 -13.24
N TYR A 313 21.22 -15.19 -12.20
CA TYR A 313 22.57 -14.68 -11.95
C TYR A 313 23.57 -15.81 -11.69
N TYR A 314 23.21 -16.79 -10.85
CA TYR A 314 24.06 -17.94 -10.57
C TYR A 314 24.30 -18.79 -11.82
N LEU A 315 23.27 -19.03 -12.64
CA LEU A 315 23.42 -19.78 -13.89
C LEU A 315 24.33 -19.07 -14.91
N LYS A 316 24.31 -17.74 -14.94
CA LYS A 316 25.13 -16.93 -15.84
C LYS A 316 26.59 -16.82 -15.39
N ASN A 317 26.83 -16.69 -14.08
CA ASN A 317 28.14 -16.33 -13.53
C ASN A 317 28.84 -17.46 -12.74
N GLY A 318 28.13 -18.53 -12.39
CA GLY A 318 28.65 -19.65 -11.60
C GLY A 318 28.86 -19.35 -10.11
N VAL A 319 28.55 -18.13 -9.66
CA VAL A 319 28.71 -17.66 -8.28
C VAL A 319 27.48 -16.89 -7.82
N TRP A 320 27.23 -16.92 -6.51
CA TRP A 320 26.26 -16.02 -5.86
C TRP A 320 26.90 -14.66 -5.65
N LEU A 321 26.08 -13.61 -5.66
CA LEU A 321 26.48 -12.23 -5.41
C LEU A 321 26.61 -11.97 -3.91
#